data_AF-D5MCP7-F1
#
_entry.id   AF-D5MCP7-F1
#
_cell.length_a   1.000
_cell.length_b   1.000
_cell.length_c   1.000
_cell.angle_alpha   90.00
_cell.angle_beta   90.00
_cell.angle_gamma   90.00
#
_symmetry.space_group_name_H-M   'P 1'
#
loop_
_entity.id
_entity.type
_entity.pdbx_description
1 polymer ?
#
loop_
_entity_poly.entity_id
_entity_poly.type
_entity_poly.pdbx_seq_one_letter_code
_entity_poly.pdbx_strand_id
1 'polypeptide(L)'
;MECRYCVRQFRTVKEVIEHEKEKHLAKPLRKTQFFKCNECSVVFTSQEVLTGHYGDHVDLNLLNDKIEELQYQIEALKEECPFCRIFMASRKSFRAHLLKHHWLACKSLASVVPTDEEIKKEIDELTASMVDDEDDEDVDIEIIEVKKEVKDEIQDYGYPAS
;
A
#
# COMPACT_ATOMS: atom_id res chain seq x y z
N MET A 1 1.96 27.30 -52.37
CA MET A 1 3.18 27.39 -51.54
C MET A 1 3.24 26.17 -50.66
N GLU A 2 4.43 25.61 -50.46
CA GLU A 2 4.59 24.29 -49.82
C GLU A 2 5.25 24.40 -48.44
N CYS A 3 4.87 23.51 -47.54
CA CYS A 3 5.50 23.36 -46.24
C CYS A 3 6.88 22.72 -46.40
N ARG A 4 7.87 23.21 -45.67
CA ARG A 4 9.25 22.69 -45.71
C ARG A 4 9.42 21.35 -44.99
N TYR A 5 8.44 20.96 -44.17
CA TYR A 5 8.52 19.81 -43.28
C TYR A 5 7.50 18.71 -43.62
N CYS A 6 6.56 18.96 -44.55
CA CYS A 6 5.63 17.95 -45.05
C CYS A 6 5.09 18.30 -46.45
N VAL A 7 4.37 17.36 -47.06
CA VAL A 7 3.85 17.48 -48.43
C VAL A 7 2.61 18.39 -48.57
N ARG A 8 2.24 19.15 -47.53
CA ARG A 8 1.07 20.03 -47.59
C ARG A 8 1.36 21.32 -48.35
N GLN A 9 0.37 21.73 -49.14
CA GLN A 9 0.40 22.97 -49.92
C GLN A 9 -0.72 23.92 -49.47
N PHE A 10 -0.42 25.21 -49.48
CA PHE A 10 -1.28 26.30 -49.02
C PHE A 10 -1.36 27.42 -50.06
N ARG A 11 -2.40 28.24 -49.96
CA ARG A 11 -2.70 29.31 -50.92
C ARG A 11 -1.86 30.56 -50.67
N THR A 12 -1.47 30.82 -49.42
CA THR A 12 -0.71 32.01 -49.00
C THR A 12 0.54 31.66 -48.18
N VAL A 13 1.54 32.57 -48.17
CA VAL A 13 2.78 32.39 -47.37
C VAL A 13 2.41 32.35 -45.89
N LYS A 14 1.45 33.18 -45.49
CA LYS A 14 0.98 33.30 -44.11
C LYS A 14 0.45 31.96 -43.59
N GLU A 15 -0.35 31.25 -44.38
CA GLU A 15 -0.86 29.92 -44.04
C GLU A 15 0.26 28.87 -43.93
N VAL A 16 1.30 28.94 -44.78
CA VAL A 16 2.47 28.05 -44.66
C VAL A 16 3.20 28.31 -43.35
N ILE A 17 3.49 29.56 -43.01
CA ILE A 17 4.21 29.93 -41.79
C ILE A 17 3.41 29.51 -40.54
N GLU A 18 2.09 29.71 -40.53
CA GLU A 18 1.22 29.31 -39.44
C GLU A 18 1.20 27.78 -39.28
N HIS A 19 1.03 27.05 -40.38
CA HIS A 19 1.09 25.60 -40.38
C HIS A 19 2.44 25.04 -39.89
N GLU A 20 3.55 25.60 -40.37
CA GLU A 20 4.90 25.22 -39.92
C GLU A 20 5.07 25.48 -38.42
N LYS A 21 4.61 26.64 -37.94
CA LYS A 21 4.64 27.00 -36.52
C LYS A 21 3.84 26.07 -35.64
N GLU A 22 2.70 25.57 -36.09
CA GLU A 22 1.80 24.73 -35.28
C GLU A 22 2.09 23.24 -35.35
N LYS A 23 2.52 22.73 -36.50
CA LYS A 23 2.63 21.28 -36.74
C LYS A 23 4.06 20.77 -36.70
N HIS A 24 5.05 21.64 -36.95
CA HIS A 24 6.44 21.21 -37.12
C HIS A 24 7.40 21.93 -36.16
N LEU A 25 7.17 23.22 -35.91
CA LEU A 25 7.96 24.05 -35.02
C LEU A 25 7.28 24.32 -33.69
N ALA A 26 6.05 23.81 -33.51
CA ALA A 26 5.41 23.82 -32.21
C ALA A 26 6.25 22.94 -31.30
N LYS A 27 7.04 23.57 -30.43
CA LYS A 27 7.49 22.91 -29.21
C LYS A 27 6.24 22.27 -28.61
N PRO A 28 6.25 20.96 -28.29
CA PRO A 28 5.10 20.37 -27.63
C PRO A 28 4.76 21.30 -26.48
N LEU A 29 3.55 21.90 -26.51
CA LEU A 29 3.02 22.59 -25.34
C LEU A 29 3.29 21.60 -24.22
N ARG A 30 4.15 21.98 -23.26
CA ARG A 30 4.51 21.11 -22.14
C ARG A 30 3.19 20.55 -21.67
N LYS A 31 2.90 19.26 -21.94
CA LYS A 31 1.69 18.64 -21.44
C LYS A 31 1.79 18.94 -19.95
N THR A 32 0.88 19.75 -19.42
CA THR A 32 0.88 20.08 -18.01
C THR A 32 0.75 18.73 -17.33
N GLN A 33 1.87 18.20 -16.85
CA GLN A 33 1.93 16.82 -16.42
C GLN A 33 1.30 16.84 -15.03
N PHE A 34 0.01 16.58 -15.03
CA PHE A 34 -0.76 16.44 -13.82
C PHE A 34 -0.41 15.11 -13.17
N PHE A 35 -0.17 15.15 -11.87
CA PHE A 35 0.19 14.00 -11.05
C PHE A 35 -1.04 13.61 -10.22
N LYS A 36 -1.64 12.46 -10.51
CA LYS A 36 -2.84 11.98 -9.82
C LYS A 36 -2.46 11.13 -8.61
N CYS A 37 -3.19 11.26 -7.50
CA CYS A 37 -3.07 10.34 -6.37
C CYS A 37 -3.61 8.94 -6.72
N ASN A 38 -2.96 7.90 -6.20
CA ASN A 38 -3.39 6.52 -6.41
C ASN A 38 -4.56 6.10 -5.50
N GLU A 39 -4.79 6.81 -4.40
CA GLU A 39 -5.87 6.53 -3.44
C GLU A 39 -7.11 7.39 -3.67
N CYS A 40 -6.92 8.68 -3.97
CA CYS A 40 -8.00 9.65 -4.11
C CYS A 40 -7.99 10.33 -5.49
N SER A 41 -9.06 11.07 -5.78
CA SER A 41 -9.23 11.78 -7.07
C SER A 41 -8.50 13.11 -7.16
N VAL A 42 -7.65 13.46 -6.17
CA VAL A 42 -6.90 14.73 -6.15
C VAL A 42 -5.75 14.69 -7.17
N VAL A 43 -5.52 15.85 -7.80
CA VAL A 43 -4.55 16.03 -8.87
C VAL A 43 -3.61 17.18 -8.52
N PHE A 44 -2.31 16.97 -8.74
CA PHE A 44 -1.25 17.91 -8.38
C PHE A 44 -0.48 18.37 -9.62
N THR A 45 0.12 19.56 -9.53
CA THR A 45 0.94 20.14 -10.59
C THR A 45 2.42 19.75 -10.51
N SER A 46 2.84 19.11 -9.41
CA SER A 46 4.20 18.61 -9.22
C SER A 46 4.24 17.27 -8.47
N GLN A 47 5.28 16.48 -8.75
CA GLN A 47 5.50 15.19 -8.08
C GLN A 47 5.82 15.36 -6.59
N GLU A 48 6.49 16.45 -6.20
CA GLU A 48 6.88 16.70 -4.79
C GLU A 48 5.65 16.94 -3.92
N VAL A 49 4.69 17.73 -4.41
CA VAL A 49 3.42 17.98 -3.70
C VAL A 49 2.59 16.70 -3.61
N LEU A 50 2.52 15.90 -4.69
CA LEU A 50 1.87 14.57 -4.62
C LEU A 50 2.55 13.66 -3.60
N THR A 51 3.88 13.66 -3.53
CA THR A 51 4.64 12.81 -2.60
C THR A 51 4.34 13.21 -1.15
N GLY A 52 4.25 14.52 -0.86
CA GLY A 52 3.83 15.01 0.45
C GLY A 52 2.38 14.65 0.79
N HIS A 53 1.47 14.73 -0.18
CA HIS A 53 0.06 14.37 0.01
C HIS A 53 -0.16 12.92 0.44
N TYR A 54 0.72 11.98 0.09
CA TYR A 54 0.60 10.61 0.60
C TYR A 54 0.71 10.50 2.12
N GLY A 55 1.27 11.51 2.80
CA GLY A 55 1.24 11.63 4.25
C GLY A 55 -0.16 11.79 4.85
N ASP A 56 -1.14 12.26 4.06
CA ASP A 56 -2.54 12.34 4.49
C ASP A 56 -3.22 10.96 4.51
N HIS A 57 -2.63 9.96 3.82
CA HIS A 57 -3.18 8.61 3.70
C HIS A 57 -2.45 7.60 4.58
N VAL A 58 -1.15 7.79 4.79
CA VAL A 58 -0.29 6.89 5.59
C VAL A 58 0.76 7.68 6.35
N ASP A 59 1.17 7.18 7.52
CA ASP A 59 2.34 7.73 8.20
C ASP A 59 3.61 7.40 7.39
N LEU A 60 4.17 8.44 6.77
CA LEU A 60 5.36 8.30 5.95
C LEU A 60 6.58 7.89 6.78
N ASN A 61 6.69 8.27 8.06
CA ASN A 61 7.83 7.87 8.89
C ASN A 61 7.80 6.37 9.16
N LEU A 62 6.67 5.86 9.66
CA LEU A 62 6.46 4.42 9.86
C LEU A 62 6.68 3.63 8.57
N LEU A 63 6.20 4.13 7.43
CA LEU A 63 6.45 3.49 6.14
C LEU A 63 7.93 3.43 5.79
N ASN A 64 8.70 4.49 6.06
CA ASN A 64 10.14 4.47 5.77
C ASN A 64 10.88 3.45 6.63
N ASP A 65 10.51 3.33 7.91
CA ASP A 65 11.13 2.38 8.83
C ASP A 65 10.86 0.94 8.37
N LYS A 66 9.60 0.61 8.03
CA LYS A 66 9.23 -0.70 7.48
C LYS A 66 9.91 -1.00 6.14
N ILE A 67 10.12 0.01 5.29
CA ILE A 67 10.84 -0.16 4.03
C ILE A 67 12.33 -0.42 4.28
N GLU A 68 12.94 0.22 5.28
CA GLU A 68 14.33 -0.01 5.66
C GLU A 68 14.53 -1.42 6.24
N GLU A 69 13.61 -1.88 7.08
CA GLU A 69 13.57 -3.27 7.57
C GLU A 69 13.46 -4.26 6.41
N LEU A 70 12.57 -4.01 5.44
CA LEU A 70 12.44 -4.86 4.26
C LEU A 70 13.71 -4.86 3.41
N GLN A 71 14.34 -3.70 3.21
CA GLN A 71 15.60 -3.61 2.48
C GLN A 71 16.70 -4.44 3.16
N TYR A 72 16.74 -4.43 4.51
CA TYR A 72 17.67 -5.26 5.27
C TYR A 72 17.38 -6.76 5.11
N GLN A 73 16.11 -7.18 5.25
CA GLN A 73 15.72 -8.60 5.15
C GLN A 73 16.05 -9.22 3.79
N ILE A 74 16.00 -8.43 2.72
CA ILE A 74 16.25 -8.91 1.35
C ILE A 74 17.65 -8.56 0.83
N GLU A 75 18.52 -8.05 1.72
CA GLU A 75 19.88 -7.59 1.42
C GLU A 75 19.95 -6.60 0.25
N ALA A 76 18.96 -5.70 0.14
CA ALA A 76 18.94 -4.64 -0.86
C ALA A 76 19.88 -3.50 -0.49
N LEU A 77 20.45 -2.85 -1.51
CA LEU A 77 21.24 -1.64 -1.32
C LEU A 77 20.37 -0.46 -0.86
N LYS A 78 21.02 0.49 -0.18
CA LYS A 78 20.39 1.78 0.13
C LYS A 78 19.99 2.46 -1.18
N GLU A 79 18.72 2.86 -1.28
CA GLU A 79 18.09 3.44 -2.49
C GLU A 79 17.71 2.44 -3.60
N GLU A 80 17.81 1.14 -3.36
CA GLU A 80 17.27 0.09 -4.22
C GLU A 80 15.84 -0.28 -3.79
N CYS A 81 14.89 -0.27 -4.71
CA CYS A 81 13.50 -0.60 -4.40
C CYS A 81 13.35 -2.08 -3.98
N PRO A 82 12.80 -2.39 -2.79
CA PRO A 82 12.65 -3.77 -2.35
C PRO A 82 11.64 -4.58 -3.18
N PHE A 83 10.74 -3.91 -3.90
CA PHE A 83 9.69 -4.57 -4.69
C PHE A 83 10.08 -4.87 -6.13
N CYS A 84 10.87 -3.99 -6.76
CA CYS A 84 11.21 -4.10 -8.18
C CYS A 84 12.70 -3.99 -8.48
N ARG A 85 13.56 -3.89 -7.45
CA ARG A 85 15.03 -3.87 -7.55
C ARG A 85 15.59 -2.73 -8.41
N ILE A 86 14.78 -1.71 -8.68
CA ILE A 86 15.22 -0.49 -9.36
C ILE A 86 16.04 0.36 -8.39
N PHE A 87 17.26 0.69 -8.79
CA PHE A 87 18.11 1.64 -8.10
C PHE A 87 17.77 3.09 -8.48
N MET A 88 17.76 3.98 -7.49
CA MET A 88 17.46 5.39 -7.69
C MET A 88 18.57 6.27 -7.13
N ALA A 89 18.88 7.36 -7.82
CA ALA A 89 20.00 8.23 -7.49
C ALA A 89 19.78 9.13 -6.25
N SER A 90 18.58 9.10 -5.64
CA SER A 90 18.30 9.88 -4.44
C SER A 90 17.10 9.33 -3.65
N ARG A 91 17.11 9.57 -2.34
CA ARG A 91 15.96 9.33 -1.44
C ARG A 91 14.66 10.01 -1.90
N LYS A 92 14.73 11.19 -2.51
CA LYS A 92 13.53 11.89 -3.04
C LYS A 92 12.90 11.11 -4.20
N SER A 93 13.72 10.71 -5.18
CA SER A 93 13.26 9.87 -6.29
C SER A 93 12.79 8.49 -5.82
N PHE A 94 13.47 7.92 -4.81
CA PHE A 94 13.12 6.66 -4.18
C PHE A 94 11.70 6.68 -3.60
N ARG A 95 11.40 7.67 -2.74
CA ARG A 95 10.06 7.82 -2.15
C ARG A 95 8.98 8.05 -3.21
N ALA A 96 9.25 8.94 -4.17
CA ALA A 96 8.31 9.22 -5.25
C ALA A 96 8.00 7.96 -6.08
N HIS A 97 9.00 7.12 -6.34
CA HIS A 97 8.83 5.85 -7.04
C HIS A 97 7.97 4.88 -6.23
N LEU A 98 8.28 4.67 -4.94
CA LEU A 98 7.53 3.75 -4.08
C LEU A 98 6.04 4.11 -4.03
N LEU A 99 5.74 5.37 -3.73
CA LEU A 99 4.36 5.83 -3.57
C LEU A 99 3.59 5.87 -4.90
N LYS A 100 4.28 6.03 -6.02
CA LYS A 100 3.66 6.08 -7.34
C LYS A 100 3.43 4.70 -7.95
N HIS A 101 4.41 3.81 -7.85
CA HIS A 101 4.41 2.52 -8.54
C HIS A 101 4.04 1.35 -7.62
N HIS A 102 4.24 1.50 -6.31
CA HIS A 102 4.02 0.46 -5.31
C HIS A 102 3.09 0.93 -4.19
N TRP A 103 2.12 1.82 -4.51
CA TRP A 103 1.19 2.40 -3.53
C TRP A 103 0.53 1.35 -2.64
N LEU A 104 -0.04 0.30 -3.23
CA LEU A 104 -0.75 -0.74 -2.47
C LEU A 104 0.16 -1.47 -1.49
N ALA A 105 1.39 -1.81 -1.90
CA ALA A 105 2.36 -2.44 -1.02
C ALA A 105 2.77 -1.49 0.12
N CYS A 106 2.99 -0.21 -0.20
CA CYS A 106 3.32 0.81 0.79
C CYS A 106 2.17 1.00 1.80
N LYS A 107 0.92 1.03 1.32
CA LYS A 107 -0.26 1.17 2.17
C LYS A 107 -0.41 -0.02 3.12
N SER A 108 -0.26 -1.25 2.61
CA SER A 108 -0.33 -2.45 3.44
C SER A 108 0.76 -2.45 4.52
N LEU A 109 1.98 -2.04 4.17
CA LEU A 109 3.06 -1.92 5.14
C LEU A 109 2.75 -0.84 6.17
N ALA A 110 2.30 0.33 5.76
CA ALA A 110 2.01 1.41 6.70
C ALA A 110 0.79 1.16 7.58
N SER A 111 -0.08 0.20 7.24
CA SER A 111 -1.16 -0.19 8.13
C SER A 111 -0.59 -0.72 9.46
N VAL A 112 -1.08 -0.15 10.56
CA VAL A 112 -0.89 -0.71 11.89
C VAL A 112 -1.90 -1.84 11.99
N VAL A 113 -1.45 -3.07 11.70
CA VAL A 113 -2.14 -4.23 12.24
C VAL A 113 -1.64 -4.31 13.69
N PRO A 114 -2.49 -4.09 14.70
CA PRO A 114 -2.06 -4.31 16.08
C PRO A 114 -1.56 -5.75 16.17
N THR A 115 -0.36 -5.91 16.71
CA THR A 115 0.23 -7.24 16.87
C THR A 115 -0.64 -8.07 17.81
N ASP A 116 -0.66 -9.40 17.65
CA ASP A 116 -1.39 -10.29 18.55
C ASP A 116 -1.03 -10.04 20.03
N GLU A 117 0.20 -9.57 20.31
CA GLU A 117 0.65 -9.19 21.64
C GLU A 117 0.03 -7.87 22.14
N GLU A 118 -0.12 -6.86 21.28
CA GLU A 118 -0.81 -5.60 21.62
C GLU A 118 -2.30 -5.83 21.85
N ILE A 119 -2.95 -6.64 21.00
CA ILE A 119 -4.36 -7.02 21.16
C ILE A 119 -4.55 -7.78 22.48
N LYS A 120 -3.66 -8.74 22.77
CA LYS A 120 -3.74 -9.54 24.00
C LYS A 120 -3.55 -8.69 25.25
N LYS A 121 -2.62 -7.74 25.22
CA LYS A 121 -2.39 -6.80 26.32
C LYS A 121 -3.60 -5.87 26.55
N GLU A 122 -4.22 -5.38 25.48
CA GLU A 122 -5.45 -4.57 25.58
C GLU A 122 -6.61 -5.36 26.19
N ILE A 123 -6.77 -6.65 25.81
CA ILE A 123 -7.77 -7.55 26.39
C ILE A 123 -7.49 -7.80 27.87
N ASP A 124 -6.23 -8.08 28.24
CA ASP A 124 -5.85 -8.35 29.62
C ASP A 124 -6.07 -7.11 30.52
N GLU A 125 -5.76 -5.90 30.04
CA GLU A 125 -6.03 -4.64 30.76
C GLU A 125 -7.53 -4.35 30.91
N LEU A 126 -8.33 -4.58 29.87
CA LEU A 126 -9.80 -4.44 29.93
C LEU A 126 -10.43 -5.45 30.89
N THR A 127 -9.96 -6.70 30.86
CA THR A 127 -10.48 -7.77 31.74
C THR A 127 -10.12 -7.48 33.19
N ALA A 128 -8.91 -6.98 33.48
CA ALA A 128 -8.49 -6.60 34.82
C ALA A 128 -9.34 -5.46 35.42
N SER A 129 -9.79 -4.51 34.59
CA SER A 129 -10.64 -3.39 35.06
C SER A 129 -12.08 -3.79 35.41
N MET A 130 -12.52 -4.99 35.01
CA MET A 130 -13.87 -5.51 35.30
C MET A 130 -13.93 -6.36 36.57
N VAL A 131 -12.81 -6.59 37.27
CA VAL A 131 -12.73 -7.51 38.43
C VAL A 131 -12.65 -6.78 39.79
N ASP A 132 -12.74 -5.46 39.83
CA ASP A 132 -12.58 -4.67 41.06
C ASP A 132 -13.90 -4.17 41.70
N ASP A 133 -15.07 -4.51 41.15
CA ASP A 133 -16.38 -4.07 41.70
C ASP A 133 -17.44 -5.20 41.68
N GLU A 134 -17.17 -6.38 42.25
CA GLU A 134 -18.26 -7.22 42.81
C GLU A 134 -17.78 -7.88 44.12
N ASP A 135 -18.40 -7.41 45.21
CA ASP A 135 -18.51 -8.08 46.49
C ASP A 135 -18.91 -9.56 46.32
N ASP A 136 -18.52 -10.38 47.30
CA ASP A 136 -18.93 -11.77 47.50
C ASP A 136 -20.45 -11.97 47.30
N GLU A 137 -20.88 -12.41 46.11
CA GLU A 137 -22.05 -13.30 45.98
C GLU A 137 -21.70 -14.43 45.00
N ASP A 138 -21.78 -15.66 45.51
CA ASP A 138 -21.61 -16.91 44.78
C ASP A 138 -22.55 -16.96 43.56
N VAL A 139 -22.07 -16.58 42.38
CA VAL A 139 -22.75 -16.87 41.12
C VAL A 139 -22.27 -18.23 40.63
N ASP A 140 -23.09 -19.25 40.87
CA ASP A 140 -22.96 -20.58 40.27
C ASP A 140 -23.01 -20.47 38.73
N ILE A 141 -21.84 -20.32 38.11
CA ILE A 141 -21.68 -20.47 36.67
C ILE A 141 -21.55 -21.97 36.41
N GLU A 142 -22.64 -22.59 35.94
CA GLU A 142 -22.61 -23.94 35.38
C GLU A 142 -21.62 -23.97 34.20
N ILE A 143 -20.42 -24.46 34.48
CA ILE A 143 -19.47 -24.91 33.47
C ILE A 143 -20.12 -26.10 32.76
N ILE A 144 -20.64 -25.89 31.56
CA ILE A 144 -21.02 -27.00 30.69
C ILE A 144 -19.71 -27.69 30.25
N GLU A 145 -19.27 -28.66 31.05
CA GLU A 145 -18.20 -29.59 30.72
C GLU A 145 -18.64 -30.55 29.60
N VAL A 146 -18.57 -30.11 28.33
CA VAL A 146 -18.73 -31.05 27.20
C VAL A 146 -17.43 -31.78 26.91
N LYS A 147 -16.87 -32.54 27.87
CA LYS A 147 -15.82 -33.54 27.60
C LYS A 147 -15.80 -34.68 28.62
N LYS A 148 -16.68 -35.67 28.43
CA LYS A 148 -16.37 -37.13 28.49
C LYS A 148 -17.67 -37.90 28.55
N GLU A 149 -18.08 -38.49 27.42
CA GLU A 149 -18.81 -39.77 27.37
C GLU A 149 -19.06 -40.16 25.90
N VAL A 150 -17.99 -40.47 25.18
CA VAL A 150 -18.05 -41.43 24.05
C VAL A 150 -16.79 -42.28 24.11
N LYS A 151 -16.63 -42.99 25.23
CA LYS A 151 -15.61 -44.03 25.35
C LYS A 151 -16.18 -45.21 26.13
N ASP A 152 -17.32 -45.73 25.67
CA ASP A 152 -17.80 -47.09 25.96
C ASP A 152 -19.01 -47.35 25.05
N GLU A 153 -18.75 -47.70 23.78
CA GLU A 153 -19.59 -48.57 22.92
C GLU A 153 -19.02 -48.60 21.49
N ILE A 154 -17.81 -49.13 21.33
CA ILE A 154 -17.48 -49.87 20.11
C ILE A 154 -17.04 -51.24 20.58
N GLN A 155 -18.01 -52.17 20.56
CA GLN A 155 -17.78 -53.59 20.76
C GLN A 155 -16.89 -54.06 19.61
N ASP A 156 -15.63 -54.34 19.94
CA ASP A 156 -14.65 -55.00 19.07
C ASP A 156 -15.11 -56.44 18.83
N TYR A 157 -15.96 -56.63 17.81
CA TYR A 157 -16.18 -57.94 17.23
C TYR A 157 -14.96 -58.29 16.37
N GLY A 158 -13.95 -58.84 17.04
CA GLY A 158 -12.80 -59.48 16.41
C GLY A 158 -13.26 -60.45 15.31
N TYR A 159 -12.79 -60.20 14.10
CA TYR A 159 -13.03 -61.09 12.97
C TYR A 159 -12.14 -62.33 13.11
N PRO A 160 -12.70 -63.56 13.09
CA PRO A 160 -11.89 -64.76 13.21
C PRO A 160 -11.03 -64.97 11.96
N ALA A 161 -9.78 -65.33 12.19
CA ALA A 161 -8.85 -65.77 11.16
C ALA A 161 -9.35 -67.08 10.51
N SER A 162 -9.37 -67.11 9.18
CA SER A 162 -9.42 -68.33 8.35
C SER A 162 -8.79 -68.03 7.01
#